data_AF-A0A520TZB1-F1
#
_entry.id   AF-A0A520TZB1-F1
#
_cell.length_a   1.000
_cell.length_b   1.000
_cell.length_c   1.000
_cell.angle_alpha   90.00
_cell.angle_beta   90.00
_cell.angle_gamma   90.00
#
_symmetry.space_group_name_H-M   'P 1'
#
loop_
_entity.id
_entity.type
_entity.pdbx_description
1 polymer ?
#
loop_
_entity_poly.entity_id
_entity_poly.type
_entity_poly.pdbx_seq_one_letter_code
_entity_poly.pdbx_strand_id
1 'polypeptide(L)' 'MKFKYIFLIVLFFVTDVVLGQCAMCRAVLESEEGQVSAKGINDGIVYLMAIPYIVVFSIAFIIYRKFKK' A
#
# COMPACT_ATOMS: atom_id res chain seq x y z
N MET A 1 -22.46 14.24 2.25
CA MET A 1 -23.04 13.27 1.28
C MET A 1 -22.10 13.03 0.09
N LYS A 2 -21.82 14.03 -0.76
CA LYS A 2 -20.97 13.89 -1.98
C LYS A 2 -19.55 13.38 -1.70
N PHE A 3 -18.92 13.82 -0.60
CA PHE A 3 -17.58 13.40 -0.20
C PHE A 3 -17.48 11.91 0.16
N LYS A 4 -18.56 11.31 0.70
CA LYS A 4 -18.58 9.87 1.04
C LYS A 4 -18.56 9.00 -0.21
N TYR A 5 -19.28 9.42 -1.26
CA TYR A 5 -19.29 8.73 -2.54
C TYR A 5 -17.98 8.90 -3.30
N ILE A 6 -17.39 10.10 -3.28
CA ILE A 6 -16.06 10.35 -3.85
C ILE A 6 -15.01 9.46 -3.15
N PHE A 7 -15.04 9.41 -1.81
CA PHE A 7 -14.14 8.56 -1.04
C PHE A 7 -14.30 7.07 -1.37
N LEU A 8 -15.53 6.58 -1.52
CA LEU A 8 -15.82 5.20 -1.93
C LEU A 8 -15.33 4.88 -3.34
N ILE A 9 -15.48 5.82 -4.27
CA ILE A 9 -15.01 5.69 -5.65
C ILE A 9 -13.48 5.62 -5.68
N VAL A 10 -12.80 6.51 -4.96
CA VAL A 10 -11.33 6.47 -4.85
C VAL A 10 -10.87 5.15 -4.22
N LEU A 11 -11.53 4.68 -3.17
CA LEU A 11 -11.18 3.41 -2.52
C LEU A 11 -11.34 2.21 -3.47
N PHE A 12 -12.36 2.22 -4.32
CA PHE A 12 -12.61 1.18 -5.32
C PHE A 12 -11.53 1.15 -6.41
N PHE A 13 -10.99 2.30 -6.83
CA PHE A 13 -9.92 2.33 -7.83
C PHE A 13 -8.52 2.03 -7.26
N VAL A 14 -8.33 2.14 -5.93
CA VAL A 14 -7.06 1.79 -5.28
C VAL A 14 -6.88 0.27 -5.17
N THR A 15 -7.96 -0.53 -5.12
CA THR A 15 -7.83 -2.00 -5.01
C THR A 15 -7.16 -2.64 -6.22
N ASP A 16 -7.39 -2.10 -7.42
CA ASP A 16 -6.78 -2.60 -8.66
C ASP A 16 -5.28 -2.28 -8.75
N VAL A 17 -4.83 -1.22 -8.07
CA VAL A 17 -3.40 -0.86 -8.00
C VAL A 17 -2.66 -1.73 -6.98
N VAL A 18 -3.35 -2.18 -5.92
CA VAL A 18 -2.76 -2.95 -4.81
C VAL A 18 -2.75 -4.45 -5.10
N LEU A 19 -3.74 -4.97 -5.83
CA LEU A 19 -3.76 -6.34 -6.34
C LEU A 19 -2.95 -6.36 -7.64
N GLY A 20 -1.62 -6.28 -7.50
CA GLY A 20 -0.67 -6.07 -8.59
C GLY A 20 -0.96 -6.89 -9.84
N GLN A 21 -0.51 -6.37 -10.98
CA GLN A 21 -0.37 -7.09 -12.25
C GLN A 21 0.23 -8.49 -12.01
N CYS A 22 -0.57 -9.56 -11.89
CA CYS A 22 -0.08 -10.81 -11.25
C CYS A 22 -0.33 -12.12 -12.00
N ALA A 23 -0.61 -12.11 -13.31
CA ALA A 23 -0.40 -13.33 -14.12
C ALA A 23 0.91 -13.25 -14.92
N MET A 24 1.16 -12.12 -15.58
CA MET A 24 2.38 -11.94 -16.38
C MET A 24 3.62 -11.58 -15.54
N CYS A 25 3.52 -10.70 -14.55
CA CYS A 25 4.70 -10.29 -13.77
C CYS A 25 5.20 -11.41 -12.84
N ARG A 26 4.31 -12.27 -12.32
CA ARG A 26 4.72 -13.43 -11.52
C ARG A 26 5.56 -14.43 -12.32
N ALA A 27 5.14 -14.74 -13.56
CA ALA A 27 5.87 -15.66 -14.43
C ALA A 27 7.29 -15.19 -14.77
N VAL A 28 7.50 -13.87 -14.90
CA VAL A 28 8.84 -13.29 -15.12
C VAL A 28 9.68 -13.34 -13.85
N LEU A 29 9.09 -13.07 -12.68
CA LEU A 29 9.81 -13.03 -11.40
C LEU A 29 10.15 -14.42 -10.83
N GLU A 30 9.43 -15.47 -11.23
CA GLU A 30 9.73 -16.86 -10.86
C GLU A 30 10.82 -17.50 -11.74
N SER A 31 11.31 -16.80 -12.78
CA SER A 31 12.49 -17.23 -13.56
C SER A 31 13.80 -17.02 -12.78
N GLU A 32 14.86 -17.78 -13.10
CA GLU A 32 16.15 -17.67 -12.40
C GLU A 32 16.75 -16.25 -12.50
N GLU A 33 16.58 -15.56 -13.63
CA GLU A 33 16.98 -14.15 -13.80
C GLU A 33 16.03 -13.18 -13.07
N GLY A 34 14.76 -13.56 -12.94
CA GLY A 34 13.71 -12.81 -12.25
C GLY A 34 13.82 -12.80 -10.72
N GLN A 35 14.49 -13.79 -10.12
CA GLN A 35 14.63 -13.93 -8.65
C GLN A 35 15.31 -12.72 -8.00
N VAL A 36 16.33 -12.13 -8.64
CA VAL A 36 17.01 -10.92 -8.14
C VAL A 36 16.08 -9.71 -8.18
N SER A 37 15.32 -9.59 -9.26
CA SER A 37 14.30 -8.54 -9.42
C SER A 37 13.11 -8.73 -8.47
N ALA A 38 12.75 -9.98 -8.16
CA ALA A 38 11.67 -10.34 -7.25
C ALA A 38 11.97 -9.87 -5.82
N LYS A 39 13.23 -9.97 -5.39
CA LYS A 39 13.67 -9.47 -4.08
C LYS A 39 13.51 -7.95 -3.98
N GLY A 40 13.94 -7.21 -5.00
CA GLY A 40 13.79 -5.75 -5.04
C GLY A 40 12.33 -5.30 -5.05
N ILE A 41 11.44 -6.05 -5.70
CA ILE A 41 9.99 -5.76 -5.70
C ILE A 41 9.38 -6.05 -4.33
N ASN A 42 9.74 -7.16 -3.68
CA ASN A 42 9.25 -7.45 -2.33
C ASN A 42 9.66 -6.37 -1.32
N ASP A 43 10.89 -5.88 -1.40
CA ASP A 43 11.37 -4.76 -0.58
C ASP A 43 10.58 -3.48 -0.88
N GLY A 44 10.26 -3.23 -2.16
CA GLY A 44 9.39 -2.14 -2.59
C GLY A 44 7.97 -2.23 -2.03
N ILE A 45 7.36 -3.43 -2.04
CA ILE A 45 6.03 -3.67 -1.47
C ILE A 45 6.04 -3.39 0.03
N VAL A 46 7.02 -3.91 0.76
CA VAL A 46 7.15 -3.66 2.20
C VAL A 46 7.36 -2.17 2.48
N TYR A 47 8.19 -1.50 1.69
CA TYR A 47 8.42 -0.05 1.81
C TYR A 47 7.14 0.77 1.59
N LEU A 48 6.38 0.47 0.52
CA LEU A 48 5.12 1.14 0.22
C LEU A 48 4.03 0.84 1.26
N MET A 49 3.99 -0.39 1.79
CA MET A 49 3.08 -0.77 2.87
C MET A 49 3.43 -0.11 4.20
N ALA A 50 4.70 0.19 4.48
CA ALA A 50 5.11 0.84 5.73
C ALA A 50 4.55 2.27 5.86
N ILE A 51 4.46 3.00 4.75
CA ILE A 51 4.00 4.40 4.70
C ILE A 51 2.61 4.60 5.35
N PRO A 52 1.53 3.88 4.95
CA PRO A 52 0.21 4.08 5.54
C PRO A 52 0.20 3.79 7.05
N TYR A 53 0.97 2.81 7.54
CA TYR A 53 1.05 2.55 8.98
C TYR A 53 1.71 3.70 9.74
N ILE A 54 2.80 4.28 9.21
CA ILE A 54 3.49 5.42 9.81
C ILE A 54 2.56 6.64 9.88
N VAL A 55 1.81 6.90 8.80
CA VAL A 55 0.86 8.02 8.73
C VAL A 55 -0.25 7.85 9.76
N VAL A 56 -0.87 6.66 9.84
CA VAL A 56 -1.94 6.37 10.80
C VAL A 56 -1.43 6.49 12.24
N PHE A 57 -0.26 5.92 12.54
CA PHE A 57 0.36 6.01 13.86
C PHE A 57 0.63 7.47 14.25
N SER A 58 1.18 8.27 13.35
CA SER A 58 1.50 9.67 13.60
C SER A 58 0.25 10.50 13.90
N ILE A 59 -0.81 10.32 13.12
CA ILE A 59 -2.10 11.00 13.33
C ILE A 59 -2.69 10.60 14.68
N ALA A 60 -2.72 9.29 14.98
CA ALA A 60 -3.23 8.77 16.25
C ALA A 60 -2.43 9.32 17.45
N PHE A 61 -1.10 9.40 17.33
CA PHE A 61 -0.25 9.94 18.38
C PHE A 61 -0.49 11.44 18.62
N ILE A 62 -0.64 12.24 17.56
CA ILE A 62 -0.96 13.67 17.68
C ILE A 62 -2.31 13.88 18.37
N ILE A 63 -3.34 13.11 17.97
CA ILE A 63 -4.66 13.15 18.61
C ILE A 63 -4.52 12.77 20.08
N TYR A 64 -3.86 11.66 20.39
CA TYR A 64 -3.65 11.23 21.77
C TYR A 64 -2.96 12.32 22.60
N ARG A 65 -1.88 12.93 22.11
CA ARG A 65 -1.19 14.04 22.79
C ARG A 65 -2.08 15.26 23.00
N LYS A 66 -2.96 15.56 22.05
CA LYS A 66 -3.85 16.72 22.12
C LYS A 66 -5.00 16.53 23.10
N PHE A 67 -5.51 15.31 23.24
CA PHE A 67 -6.68 14.99 24.07
C PHE A 67 -6.33 14.30 25.40
N LYS A 68 -5.08 13.87 25.57
CA LYS A 68 -4.55 13.47 26.89
C LYS A 68 -4.35 14.76 27.69
N LYS A 69 -5.25 14.97 28.66
CA LYS A 69 -5.12 15.99 29.72
C LYS A 69 -3.74 15.94 30.36
#